data_AF-A0A966PU25-F1
#
_entry.id   AF-A0A966PU25-F1
#
_cell.length_a   1.000
_cell.length_b   1.000
_cell.length_c   1.000
_cell.angle_alpha   90.00
_cell.angle_beta   90.00
_cell.angle_gamma   90.00
#
_symmetry.space_group_name_H-M   'P 1'
#
loop_
_entity.id
_entity.type
_entity.pdbx_description
1 polymer ?
#
loop_
_entity_poly.entity_id
_entity_poly.type
_entity_poly.pdbx_seq_one_letter_code
_entity_poly.pdbx_strand_id
1 'polypeptide(L)'
;MFTGDGTKTISLVRSVVPTITTGSLTTNVATLTFSSNPGFVLTDKITTTGCSNTVYNESAAAITAVSGSTISFAKTNADVASAALTGCTYTATKTDGTTNLITTSEIIGSNDARVTVGAFPDDNRVTINPSGEMLFGVAYHVLIASGAIVDKAATPNAYAGVASATPQSWSFTTGNDTIAPTLSGTQSDPPNGMATFDISRNIVLKFSESVLDVANKFIKLCSGAVDCATPIQTFTLQTASASGGLVTVSENTVTLNPTDNLSYSTTYFVLIEAGAVQDGSGNNYAGMATCAAHPCTYEFSTMAAPVAGGGGAPAPSVGAPAPTIGAPAACGPPPLPPCNVGPGITFGPGNVIQNPNALAGSDMANLRPDNFVGFRPDDARSLGAGALQNFQPTQFGALPPTAMTGFDRNQISNLNPAAMAGMSRDQMAALPPTAMAGFNANQMGQLPPSAMAGFDPTRMAALPPTAMAGFNQNQMAALPPAAMAGFNANQMGQLPPTAMAG
;
A
#
# COMPACT_ATOMS: atom_id res chain seq x y z
N MET A 1 23.89 44.14 9.16
CA MET A 1 23.44 43.55 10.44
C MET A 1 21.93 43.50 10.41
N PHE A 2 21.24 42.37 10.50
CA PHE A 2 19.82 42.36 10.13
C PHE A 2 18.82 42.27 11.30
N THR A 3 17.62 42.85 11.17
CA THR A 3 16.46 42.60 12.05
C THR A 3 15.19 42.43 11.21
N GLY A 4 14.23 41.61 11.66
CA GLY A 4 12.94 41.43 10.99
C GLY A 4 11.91 42.50 11.40
N ASP A 5 11.14 43.01 10.44
CA ASP A 5 10.09 44.05 10.62
C ASP A 5 8.78 43.51 11.23
N GLY A 6 8.67 42.20 11.48
CA GLY A 6 7.54 41.57 12.18
C GLY A 6 6.19 41.57 11.43
N THR A 7 6.08 42.31 10.32
CA THR A 7 4.87 42.41 9.49
C THR A 7 5.09 41.98 8.03
N LYS A 8 6.34 41.67 7.66
CA LYS A 8 6.77 41.32 6.31
C LYS A 8 7.17 39.85 6.21
N THR A 9 7.16 39.31 5.00
CA THR A 9 7.35 37.88 4.73
C THR A 9 8.57 37.60 3.85
N ILE A 10 9.15 36.42 4.06
CA ILE A 10 10.11 35.78 3.17
C ILE A 10 9.36 34.59 2.54
N SER A 11 9.27 34.55 1.22
CA SER A 11 8.60 33.49 0.49
C SER A 11 9.62 32.58 -0.17
N LEU A 12 9.64 31.31 0.23
CA LEU A 12 10.32 30.26 -0.52
C LEU A 12 9.33 29.73 -1.55
N VAL A 13 9.56 30.05 -2.82
CA VAL A 13 8.75 29.61 -3.95
C VAL A 13 9.49 28.47 -4.65
N ARG A 14 8.89 27.27 -4.62
CA ARG A 14 9.31 26.21 -5.54
C ARG A 14 8.87 26.61 -6.95
N SER A 15 9.80 26.92 -7.85
CA SER A 15 9.46 27.17 -9.25
C SER A 15 9.78 25.92 -10.04
N VAL A 16 8.77 25.09 -10.21
CA VAL A 16 8.73 24.20 -11.35
C VAL A 16 7.37 24.48 -11.96
N VAL A 17 7.33 25.30 -13.02
CA VAL A 17 6.23 25.18 -13.99
C VAL A 17 6.76 24.22 -15.04
N PRO A 18 6.69 22.90 -14.80
CA PRO A 18 7.10 21.92 -15.79
C PRO A 18 6.26 22.20 -17.03
N THR A 19 6.92 22.57 -18.13
CA THR A 19 6.22 22.85 -19.38
C THR A 19 5.92 21.51 -20.03
N ILE A 20 4.69 21.31 -20.47
CA ILE A 20 4.33 20.11 -21.23
C ILE A 20 5.07 20.19 -22.56
N THR A 21 6.01 19.27 -22.76
CA THR A 21 6.83 19.19 -23.98
C THR A 21 6.12 18.37 -25.05
N THR A 22 5.48 17.27 -24.66
CA THR A 22 4.70 16.41 -25.55
C THR A 22 3.52 15.77 -24.84
N GLY A 23 2.39 15.63 -25.54
CA GLY A 23 1.23 14.88 -25.06
C GLY A 23 0.77 13.86 -26.11
N SER A 24 0.58 12.61 -25.70
CA SER A 24 0.20 11.51 -26.58
C SER A 24 -0.96 10.68 -26.03
N LEU A 25 -1.64 10.00 -26.96
CA LEU A 25 -2.81 9.18 -26.72
C LEU A 25 -2.57 7.75 -27.18
N THR A 26 -2.75 6.79 -26.26
CA THR A 26 -2.78 5.37 -26.59
C THR A 26 -3.98 4.74 -25.90
N THR A 27 -5.07 4.49 -26.64
CA THR A 27 -6.31 3.87 -26.12
C THR A 27 -6.90 4.65 -24.93
N ASN A 28 -7.09 4.02 -23.76
CA ASN A 28 -7.68 4.63 -22.55
C ASN A 28 -6.66 5.31 -21.63
N VAL A 29 -5.40 5.34 -22.05
CA VAL A 29 -4.31 6.02 -21.33
C VAL A 29 -3.89 7.25 -22.11
N ALA A 30 -3.74 8.36 -21.39
CA ALA A 30 -3.10 9.57 -21.90
C ALA A 30 -1.76 9.75 -21.19
N THR A 31 -0.78 10.27 -21.92
CA THR A 31 0.57 10.51 -21.41
C THR A 31 0.99 11.95 -21.64
N LEU A 32 1.47 12.61 -20.59
CA LEU A 32 2.09 13.93 -20.64
C LEU A 32 3.56 13.80 -20.31
N THR A 33 4.41 14.40 -21.13
CA THR A 33 5.84 14.56 -20.85
C THR A 33 6.12 16.02 -20.55
N PHE A 34 6.93 16.23 -19.53
CA PHE A 34 7.26 17.53 -19.00
C PHE A 34 8.74 17.84 -19.22
N SER A 35 9.09 19.13 -19.20
CA SER A 35 10.47 19.60 -19.24
C SER A 35 11.30 19.16 -18.02
N SER A 36 10.65 18.73 -16.93
CA SER A 36 11.26 18.30 -15.67
C SER A 36 10.26 17.48 -14.85
N ASN A 37 10.74 16.72 -13.85
CA ASN A 37 9.86 15.92 -13.00
C ASN A 37 8.86 16.83 -12.26
N PRO A 38 7.54 16.65 -12.47
CA PRO A 38 6.53 17.50 -11.89
C PRO A 38 6.24 17.19 -10.41
N GLY A 39 6.63 16.02 -9.89
CA GLY A 39 6.42 15.66 -8.48
C GLY A 39 4.98 15.28 -8.10
N PHE A 40 4.21 14.76 -9.06
CA PHE A 40 2.91 14.12 -8.79
C PHE A 40 3.11 12.69 -8.30
N VAL A 41 2.15 12.19 -7.52
CA VAL A 41 2.11 10.80 -7.05
C VAL A 41 0.90 10.07 -7.60
N LEU A 42 0.90 8.73 -7.48
CA LEU A 42 -0.32 7.95 -7.70
C LEU A 42 -1.42 8.48 -6.76
N THR A 43 -2.67 8.50 -7.25
CA THR A 43 -3.88 9.10 -6.62
C THR A 43 -4.13 10.58 -6.86
N ASP A 44 -3.13 11.37 -7.24
CA ASP A 44 -3.35 12.74 -7.71
C ASP A 44 -4.22 12.74 -8.98
N LYS A 45 -4.88 13.87 -9.26
CA LYS A 45 -5.81 14.01 -10.38
C LYS A 45 -5.36 15.04 -11.40
N ILE A 46 -5.59 14.76 -12.68
CA ILE A 46 -5.42 15.71 -13.78
C ILE A 46 -6.80 16.03 -14.36
N THR A 47 -7.12 17.32 -14.43
CA THR A 47 -8.30 17.86 -15.10
C THR A 47 -7.89 18.46 -16.43
N THR A 48 -8.58 18.09 -17.50
CA THR A 48 -8.35 18.62 -18.85
C THR A 48 -9.52 19.51 -19.27
N THR A 49 -9.25 20.68 -19.84
CA THR A 49 -10.28 21.66 -20.26
C THR A 49 -9.97 22.20 -21.66
N GLY A 50 -11.01 22.44 -22.47
CA GLY A 50 -10.85 23.00 -23.82
C GLY A 50 -10.32 22.01 -24.86
N CYS A 51 -10.19 20.73 -24.49
CA CYS A 51 -9.96 19.65 -25.43
C CYS A 51 -11.20 19.40 -26.28
N SER A 52 -11.03 18.87 -27.50
CA SER A 52 -12.17 18.44 -28.31
C SER A 52 -12.97 17.34 -27.60
N ASN A 53 -14.27 17.57 -27.44
CA ASN A 53 -15.21 16.74 -26.68
C ASN A 53 -15.43 15.36 -27.32
N THR A 54 -14.97 15.17 -28.57
CA THR A 54 -14.93 13.87 -29.25
C THR A 54 -13.75 13.00 -28.78
N VAL A 55 -12.82 13.55 -28.00
CA VAL A 55 -11.57 12.89 -27.58
C VAL A 55 -11.38 12.84 -26.06
N TYR A 56 -11.89 13.83 -25.31
CA TYR A 56 -11.76 13.90 -23.86
C TYR A 56 -13.03 14.43 -23.20
N ASN A 57 -13.39 13.85 -22.06
CA ASN A 57 -14.38 14.41 -21.14
C ASN A 57 -13.67 15.40 -20.21
N GLU A 58 -14.27 16.55 -19.92
CA GLU A 58 -13.75 17.60 -19.03
C GLU A 58 -13.84 17.20 -17.54
N SER A 59 -13.37 15.99 -17.22
CA SER A 59 -13.45 15.40 -15.88
C SER A 59 -12.07 15.12 -15.31
N ALA A 60 -11.93 15.25 -14.00
CA ALA A 60 -10.69 14.91 -13.30
C ALA A 60 -10.41 13.39 -13.40
N ALA A 61 -9.27 13.04 -13.98
CA ALA A 61 -8.78 11.68 -14.16
C ALA A 61 -7.68 11.35 -13.15
N ALA A 62 -7.66 10.13 -12.62
CA ALA A 62 -6.62 9.69 -11.70
C ALA A 62 -5.32 9.32 -12.45
N ILE A 63 -4.18 9.71 -11.87
CA ILE A 63 -2.86 9.29 -12.34
C ILE A 63 -2.68 7.79 -12.08
N THR A 64 -2.22 7.07 -13.11
CA THR A 64 -2.01 5.62 -13.09
C THR A 64 -0.55 5.19 -13.12
N ALA A 65 0.37 6.06 -13.57
CA ALA A 65 1.80 5.84 -13.48
C ALA A 65 2.59 7.16 -13.56
N VAL A 66 3.74 7.20 -12.89
CA VAL A 66 4.72 8.31 -12.94
C VAL A 66 6.10 7.72 -13.20
N SER A 67 6.81 8.25 -14.21
CA SER A 67 8.18 7.83 -14.52
C SER A 67 8.98 9.03 -14.97
N GLY A 68 9.97 9.45 -14.17
CA GLY A 68 10.77 10.63 -14.44
C GLY A 68 9.91 11.88 -14.66
N SER A 69 9.96 12.44 -15.88
CA SER A 69 9.16 13.61 -16.27
C SER A 69 7.89 13.25 -17.05
N THR A 70 7.43 12.00 -16.98
CA THR A 70 6.30 11.48 -17.72
C THR A 70 5.19 11.01 -16.77
N ILE A 71 3.95 11.41 -17.04
CA ILE A 71 2.76 11.02 -16.29
C ILE A 71 1.77 10.32 -17.21
N SER A 72 1.20 9.21 -16.75
CA SER A 72 0.07 8.53 -17.38
C SER A 72 -1.19 8.63 -16.52
N PHE A 73 -2.35 8.83 -17.15
CA PHE A 73 -3.65 8.88 -16.47
C PHE A 73 -4.74 8.15 -17.26
N ALA A 74 -5.70 7.57 -16.53
CA ALA A 74 -6.82 6.81 -17.09
C ALA A 74 -8.00 7.71 -17.42
N LYS A 75 -8.54 7.57 -18.63
CA LYS A 75 -9.73 8.31 -19.07
C LYS A 75 -11.02 7.58 -18.70
N THR A 76 -12.11 8.33 -18.70
CA THR A 76 -13.45 7.84 -18.35
C THR A 76 -14.21 7.17 -19.51
N ASN A 77 -13.70 7.24 -20.75
CA ASN A 77 -14.31 6.60 -21.93
C ASN A 77 -13.40 5.52 -22.53
N ALA A 78 -14.01 4.44 -23.01
CA ALA A 78 -13.35 3.17 -23.32
C ALA A 78 -12.69 3.05 -24.70
N ASP A 79 -12.97 3.93 -25.67
CA ASP A 79 -12.47 3.81 -27.05
C ASP A 79 -12.31 5.17 -27.74
N VAL A 80 -11.18 5.84 -27.54
CA VAL A 80 -10.84 7.08 -28.24
C VAL A 80 -9.67 6.84 -29.19
N ALA A 81 -9.78 7.32 -30.44
CA ALA A 81 -8.72 7.23 -31.44
C ALA A 81 -7.41 7.91 -30.98
N SER A 82 -6.27 7.38 -31.43
CA SER A 82 -4.93 7.93 -31.15
C SER A 82 -4.72 9.25 -31.89
N ALA A 83 -4.70 10.38 -31.17
CA ALA A 83 -4.43 11.71 -31.71
C ALA A 83 -3.47 12.49 -30.79
N ALA A 84 -2.91 13.60 -31.26
CA ALA A 84 -2.14 14.49 -30.39
C ALA A 84 -3.07 15.29 -29.46
N LEU A 85 -2.58 15.58 -28.26
CA LEU A 85 -3.26 16.36 -27.23
C LEU A 85 -3.17 17.88 -27.48
N THR A 86 -3.57 18.33 -28.68
CA THR A 86 -3.47 19.74 -29.11
C THR A 86 -4.62 20.61 -28.62
N GLY A 87 -4.32 21.81 -28.12
CA GLY A 87 -5.32 22.82 -27.72
C GLY A 87 -5.93 22.64 -26.32
N CYS A 88 -5.46 21.67 -25.55
CA CYS A 88 -5.92 21.38 -24.20
C CYS A 88 -5.24 22.26 -23.14
N THR A 89 -5.99 22.64 -22.11
CA THR A 89 -5.48 23.19 -20.84
C THR A 89 -5.51 22.10 -19.77
N TYR A 90 -4.54 22.12 -18.86
CA TYR A 90 -4.38 21.09 -17.82
C TYR A 90 -4.30 21.73 -16.45
N THR A 91 -5.11 21.22 -15.52
CA THR A 91 -5.08 21.61 -14.11
C THR A 91 -4.91 20.35 -13.27
N ALA A 92 -3.88 20.30 -12.46
CA ALA A 92 -3.69 19.18 -11.54
C ALA A 92 -4.21 19.52 -10.15
N THR A 93 -4.83 18.53 -9.53
CA THR A 93 -5.39 18.60 -8.19
C THR A 93 -4.78 17.47 -7.38
N LYS A 94 -4.17 17.81 -6.25
CA LYS A 94 -3.66 16.81 -5.33
C LYS A 94 -4.79 16.07 -4.62
N THR A 95 -4.50 14.89 -4.10
CA THR A 95 -5.47 14.05 -3.35
C THR A 95 -6.07 14.78 -2.14
N ASP A 96 -5.37 15.77 -1.57
CA ASP A 96 -5.87 16.63 -0.49
C ASP A 96 -6.86 17.73 -0.95
N GLY A 97 -7.21 17.76 -2.23
CA GLY A 97 -8.16 18.71 -2.82
C GLY A 97 -7.54 20.05 -3.19
N THR A 98 -6.22 20.24 -3.04
CA THR A 98 -5.55 21.46 -3.48
C THR A 98 -5.35 21.47 -5.00
N THR A 99 -5.91 22.47 -5.67
CA THR A 99 -5.68 22.73 -7.11
C THR A 99 -4.43 23.59 -7.25
N ASN A 100 -3.41 23.14 -7.99
CA ASN A 100 -2.37 24.04 -8.51
C ASN A 100 -1.47 23.32 -9.55
N LEU A 101 -1.24 24.00 -10.68
CA LEU A 101 0.05 23.94 -11.36
C LEU A 101 1.11 24.26 -10.29
N ILE A 102 2.00 23.31 -9.99
CA ILE A 102 2.72 23.23 -8.70
C ILE A 102 3.63 24.44 -8.47
N THR A 103 3.12 25.43 -7.74
CA THR A 103 3.91 26.39 -6.94
C THR A 103 3.39 26.29 -5.51
N THR A 104 3.97 25.41 -4.70
CA THR A 104 3.85 25.54 -3.25
C THR A 104 4.82 26.63 -2.81
N SER A 105 4.30 27.77 -2.35
CA SER A 105 5.09 28.80 -1.69
C SER A 105 4.98 28.61 -0.18
N GLU A 106 6.11 28.42 0.50
CA GLU A 106 6.16 28.55 1.94
C GLU A 106 6.42 30.02 2.29
N ILE A 107 5.49 30.63 3.02
CA ILE A 107 5.61 32.01 3.49
C ILE A 107 6.07 31.98 4.95
N ILE A 108 7.25 32.52 5.21
CA ILE A 108 7.86 32.59 6.53
C ILE A 108 7.82 34.05 6.99
N GLY A 109 7.31 34.31 8.20
CA GLY A 109 7.34 35.64 8.79
C GLY A 109 8.78 36.09 9.05
N SER A 110 9.09 37.37 8.85
CA SER A 110 10.44 37.92 9.12
C SER A 110 10.87 37.83 10.61
N ASN A 111 9.92 37.61 11.52
CA ASN A 111 10.12 37.38 12.96
C ASN A 111 9.96 35.91 13.37
N ASP A 112 9.77 35.02 12.41
CA ASP A 112 9.63 33.59 12.66
C ASP A 112 10.95 33.03 13.18
N ALA A 113 10.89 32.07 14.12
CA ALA A 113 12.08 31.40 14.67
C ALA A 113 12.91 30.68 13.59
N ARG A 114 12.30 30.40 12.44
CA ARG A 114 12.93 29.84 11.24
C ARG A 114 13.81 30.85 10.50
N VAL A 115 13.74 32.14 10.82
CA VAL A 115 14.63 33.18 10.29
C VAL A 115 15.56 33.61 11.42
N THR A 116 16.79 33.12 11.40
CA THR A 116 17.79 33.51 12.41
C THR A 116 18.81 34.44 11.79
N VAL A 117 19.15 35.50 12.53
CA VAL A 117 20.20 36.44 12.15
C VAL A 117 21.43 36.17 13.01
N GLY A 118 22.59 36.08 12.37
CA GLY A 118 23.87 35.89 13.04
C GLY A 118 24.18 36.98 14.07
N ALA A 119 24.96 36.62 15.08
CA ALA A 119 25.43 37.55 16.10
C ALA A 119 26.52 38.47 15.55
N PHE A 120 26.29 39.78 15.63
CA PHE A 120 27.31 40.79 15.32
C PHE A 120 28.37 40.87 16.44
N PRO A 121 29.67 41.13 16.15
CA PRO A 121 30.28 41.49 14.87
C PRO A 121 30.64 40.36 13.91
N ASP A 122 30.62 39.12 14.39
CA ASP A 122 31.38 38.05 13.73
C ASP A 122 30.55 37.23 12.73
N ASP A 123 29.23 37.43 12.69
CA ASP A 123 28.33 36.63 11.84
C ASP A 123 27.33 37.49 11.03
N ASN A 124 27.69 37.76 9.77
CA ASN A 124 26.87 38.53 8.82
C ASN A 124 25.87 37.67 8.02
N ARG A 125 25.42 36.53 8.59
CA ARG A 125 24.47 35.61 7.93
C ARG A 125 23.02 35.87 8.35
N VAL A 126 22.11 35.60 7.43
CA VAL A 126 20.69 35.35 7.72
C VAL A 126 20.42 33.91 7.29
N THR A 127 19.98 33.08 8.23
CA THR A 127 19.58 31.70 7.97
C THR A 127 18.07 31.64 7.85
N ILE A 128 17.59 31.02 6.79
CA ILE A 128 16.18 30.73 6.58
C ILE A 128 16.05 29.21 6.64
N ASN A 129 15.24 28.70 7.56
CA ASN A 129 15.06 27.28 7.83
C ASN A 129 13.61 26.85 7.52
N PRO A 130 13.32 26.43 6.29
CA PRO A 130 11.98 25.96 5.90
C PRO A 130 11.51 24.80 6.79
N SER A 131 10.19 24.67 6.98
CA SER A 131 9.64 23.64 7.87
C SER A 131 9.65 22.22 7.28
N GLY A 132 9.82 22.11 5.96
CA GLY A 132 9.85 20.85 5.23
C GLY A 132 11.23 20.51 4.68
N GLU A 133 11.48 19.21 4.52
CA GLU A 133 12.64 18.69 3.79
C GLU A 133 12.65 19.22 2.35
N MET A 134 13.83 19.65 1.89
CA MET A 134 13.99 20.09 0.51
C MET A 134 14.11 18.87 -0.39
N LEU A 135 13.30 18.82 -1.45
CA LEU A 135 13.32 17.71 -2.40
C LEU A 135 14.61 17.77 -3.23
N PHE A 136 15.23 16.63 -3.51
CA PHE A 136 16.40 16.53 -4.39
C PHE A 136 16.06 16.85 -5.87
N GLY A 137 17.00 17.44 -6.60
CA GLY A 137 16.88 17.80 -8.01
C GLY A 137 15.85 18.88 -8.31
N VAL A 138 15.41 19.66 -7.31
CA VAL A 138 14.35 20.67 -7.44
C VAL A 138 14.92 22.09 -7.36
N ALA A 139 14.43 22.96 -8.24
CA ALA A 139 14.75 24.39 -8.21
C ALA A 139 13.87 25.15 -7.21
N TYR A 140 14.53 25.95 -6.36
CA TYR A 140 13.93 26.78 -5.33
C TYR A 140 14.30 28.24 -5.56
N HIS A 141 13.35 29.13 -5.31
CA HIS A 141 13.51 30.57 -5.40
C HIS A 141 13.14 31.20 -4.06
N VAL A 142 14.04 31.99 -3.50
CA VAL A 142 13.80 32.77 -2.29
C VAL A 142 13.47 34.19 -2.71
N LEU A 143 12.25 34.62 -2.39
CA LEU A 143 11.80 36.00 -2.49
C LEU A 143 11.80 36.61 -1.08
N ILE A 144 12.63 37.63 -0.89
CA ILE A 144 12.65 38.42 0.34
C ILE A 144 11.90 39.70 0.04
N ALA A 145 10.75 39.92 0.70
CA ALA A 145 10.02 41.18 0.52
C ALA A 145 10.88 42.36 0.99
N SER A 146 10.75 43.51 0.32
CA SER A 146 11.43 44.73 0.75
C SER A 146 11.08 45.05 2.21
N GLY A 147 12.10 45.29 3.02
CA GLY A 147 11.97 45.53 4.46
C GLY A 147 11.74 44.28 5.33
N ALA A 148 11.61 43.08 4.75
CA ALA A 148 11.57 41.84 5.54
C ALA A 148 12.87 41.58 6.30
N ILE A 149 13.97 42.13 5.78
CA ILE A 149 15.27 42.14 6.41
C ILE A 149 15.76 43.58 6.31
N VAL A 150 16.03 44.23 7.44
CA VAL A 150 16.59 45.59 7.52
C VAL A 150 17.90 45.60 8.26
N ASP A 151 18.78 46.58 8.03
CA ASP A 151 20.01 46.68 8.81
C ASP A 151 19.79 47.15 10.28
N LYS A 152 20.78 47.01 11.17
CA LYS A 152 20.72 47.37 12.59
C LYS A 152 21.24 48.79 12.84
N ALA A 153 21.07 49.69 11.88
CA ALA A 153 21.39 51.09 12.07
C ALA A 153 20.34 51.78 12.97
N ALA A 154 20.67 52.96 13.50
CA ALA A 154 19.71 53.79 14.24
C ALA A 154 18.48 54.17 13.38
N THR A 155 18.65 54.18 12.06
CA THR A 155 17.58 54.24 11.06
C THR A 155 17.77 53.05 10.11
N PRO A 156 17.00 51.96 10.27
CA PRO A 156 17.22 50.72 9.53
C PRO A 156 17.07 50.88 8.00
N ASN A 157 18.03 50.38 7.23
CA ASN A 157 17.95 50.31 5.76
C ASN A 157 17.44 48.93 5.32
N ALA A 158 16.49 48.89 4.38
CA ALA A 158 15.98 47.62 3.85
C ALA A 158 17.02 46.87 3.01
N TYR A 159 16.93 45.54 3.03
CA TYR A 159 17.65 44.66 2.11
C TYR A 159 17.41 45.12 0.65
N ALA A 160 18.51 45.46 -0.03
CA ALA A 160 18.48 46.05 -1.37
C ALA A 160 18.40 45.01 -2.50
N GLY A 161 18.27 43.72 -2.17
CA GLY A 161 18.22 42.62 -3.13
C GLY A 161 19.54 41.88 -3.32
N VAL A 162 19.49 40.85 -4.17
CA VAL A 162 20.67 40.13 -4.62
C VAL A 162 21.30 40.92 -5.77
N ALA A 163 22.54 41.36 -5.61
CA ALA A 163 23.26 42.04 -6.69
C ALA A 163 23.29 41.15 -7.95
N SER A 164 22.92 41.71 -9.10
CA SER A 164 22.85 41.06 -10.44
C SER A 164 21.66 40.16 -10.81
N ALA A 165 20.63 39.99 -9.95
CA ALA A 165 19.46 39.16 -10.28
C ALA A 165 18.22 39.99 -10.70
N THR A 166 17.57 39.63 -11.81
CA THR A 166 16.26 40.18 -12.23
C THR A 166 15.28 39.02 -12.57
N PRO A 167 14.17 38.82 -11.84
CA PRO A 167 13.78 39.52 -10.61
C PRO A 167 14.81 39.31 -9.49
N GLN A 168 14.80 40.17 -8.46
CA GLN A 168 15.72 40.10 -7.31
C GLN A 168 15.40 38.89 -6.39
N SER A 169 15.37 37.68 -6.94
CA SER A 169 15.23 36.43 -6.23
C SER A 169 16.56 35.71 -6.19
N TRP A 170 16.91 35.17 -5.02
CA TRP A 170 17.98 34.19 -4.93
C TRP A 170 17.43 32.82 -5.35
N SER A 171 18.16 32.04 -6.14
CA SER A 171 17.67 30.74 -6.63
C SER A 171 18.77 29.70 -6.57
N PHE A 172 18.38 28.46 -6.30
CA PHE A 172 19.28 27.31 -6.25
C PHE A 172 18.53 26.04 -6.62
N THR A 173 19.28 25.04 -7.06
CA THR A 173 18.76 23.68 -7.31
C THR A 173 19.39 22.77 -6.27
N THR A 174 18.58 21.97 -5.59
CA THR A 174 19.09 20.93 -4.69
C THR A 174 19.83 19.86 -5.49
N GLY A 175 20.82 19.21 -4.88
CA GLY A 175 21.57 18.14 -5.53
C GLY A 175 20.67 16.99 -5.98
N ASN A 176 21.17 16.11 -6.83
CA ASN A 176 20.49 14.85 -7.10
C ASN A 176 20.62 13.94 -5.88
N ASP A 177 19.59 13.16 -5.64
CA ASP A 177 19.67 12.07 -4.69
C ASP A 177 20.59 10.98 -5.23
N THR A 178 21.72 10.77 -4.57
CA THR A 178 22.72 9.76 -4.93
C THR A 178 22.84 8.67 -3.87
N ILE A 179 21.99 8.70 -2.85
CA ILE A 179 22.04 7.74 -1.76
C ILE A 179 21.15 6.58 -2.17
N ALA A 180 21.75 5.38 -2.28
CA ALA A 180 21.01 4.19 -2.62
C ALA A 180 20.29 3.62 -1.40
N PRO A 181 19.09 3.03 -1.56
CA PRO A 181 18.40 2.35 -0.49
C PRO A 181 19.22 1.15 -0.01
N THR A 182 19.30 0.95 1.31
CA THR A 182 19.97 -0.20 1.93
C THR A 182 18.96 -1.07 2.67
N LEU A 183 19.17 -2.39 2.65
CA LEU A 183 18.35 -3.35 3.38
C LEU A 183 18.78 -3.39 4.86
N SER A 184 17.83 -3.10 5.74
CA SER A 184 18.01 -3.13 7.19
C SER A 184 17.75 -4.54 7.71
N GLY A 185 18.80 -5.36 7.77
CA GLY A 185 18.69 -6.75 8.25
C GLY A 185 18.14 -6.87 9.66
N THR A 186 18.39 -5.89 10.54
CA THR A 186 17.91 -5.90 11.93
C THR A 186 16.46 -5.43 12.09
N GLN A 187 15.93 -4.64 11.13
CA GLN A 187 14.55 -4.17 11.15
C GLN A 187 13.64 -4.96 10.21
N SER A 188 14.23 -5.79 9.35
CA SER A 188 13.50 -6.78 8.56
C SER A 188 13.01 -7.90 9.48
N ASP A 189 12.01 -8.63 9.01
CA ASP A 189 11.37 -9.71 9.72
C ASP A 189 11.31 -10.94 8.80
N PRO A 190 12.05 -12.01 9.09
CA PRO A 190 12.88 -12.20 10.27
C PRO A 190 14.08 -11.23 10.33
N PRO A 191 14.57 -10.86 11.51
CA PRO A 191 15.91 -10.28 11.61
C PRO A 191 16.95 -11.20 10.98
N ASN A 192 17.92 -10.63 10.26
CA ASN A 192 18.98 -11.39 9.62
C ASN A 192 19.72 -12.29 10.63
N GLY A 193 19.89 -13.57 10.30
CA GLY A 193 20.49 -14.58 11.17
C GLY A 193 19.54 -15.17 12.22
N MET A 194 18.24 -14.83 12.21
CA MET A 194 17.26 -15.45 13.12
C MET A 194 17.25 -16.97 12.96
N ALA A 195 17.23 -17.73 14.06
CA ALA A 195 17.27 -19.21 14.02
C ALA A 195 15.91 -19.89 14.25
N THR A 196 14.90 -19.14 14.68
CA THR A 196 13.61 -19.68 15.15
C THR A 196 12.45 -19.00 14.44
N PHE A 197 12.61 -18.67 13.16
CA PHE A 197 11.55 -18.03 12.39
C PHE A 197 10.35 -18.97 12.27
N ASP A 198 9.16 -18.39 12.34
CA ASP A 198 7.94 -19.19 12.22
C ASP A 198 7.73 -19.58 10.75
N ILE A 199 7.48 -20.86 10.52
CA ILE A 199 7.26 -21.38 9.17
C ILE A 199 6.03 -20.77 8.50
N SER A 200 5.08 -20.27 9.29
CA SER A 200 3.86 -19.62 8.82
C SER A 200 3.94 -18.09 8.76
N ARG A 201 5.13 -17.46 8.89
CA ARG A 201 5.26 -15.98 8.79
C ARG A 201 5.77 -15.42 7.46
N ASN A 202 5.23 -14.26 7.07
CA ASN A 202 5.68 -13.48 5.92
C ASN A 202 7.08 -12.94 6.13
N ILE A 203 7.80 -12.76 5.03
CA ILE A 203 9.15 -12.20 5.06
C ILE A 203 9.00 -10.73 4.71
N VAL A 204 9.28 -9.84 5.65
CA VAL A 204 9.17 -8.39 5.51
C VAL A 204 10.57 -7.80 5.45
N LEU A 205 10.94 -7.26 4.30
CA LEU A 205 12.23 -6.61 4.06
C LEU A 205 12.08 -5.10 4.28
N LYS A 206 12.86 -4.54 5.20
CA LYS A 206 12.81 -3.12 5.56
C LYS A 206 14.00 -2.36 4.98
N PHE A 207 13.74 -1.29 4.24
CA PHE A 207 14.77 -0.46 3.60
C PHE A 207 15.01 0.85 4.37
N SER A 208 16.17 1.46 4.16
CA SER A 208 16.57 2.74 4.77
C SER A 208 15.70 3.93 4.35
N GLU A 209 14.99 3.79 3.24
CA GLU A 209 14.16 4.82 2.63
C GLU A 209 13.10 4.18 1.74
N SER A 210 12.20 5.00 1.19
CA SER A 210 11.12 4.53 0.32
C SER A 210 11.66 3.91 -0.96
N VAL A 211 11.10 2.77 -1.34
CA VAL A 211 11.52 1.98 -2.50
C VAL A 211 10.37 1.70 -3.45
N LEU A 212 10.74 1.43 -4.69
CA LEU A 212 9.92 1.02 -5.81
C LEU A 212 10.43 -0.32 -6.34
N ASP A 213 9.51 -1.14 -6.85
CA ASP A 213 9.83 -2.36 -7.58
C ASP A 213 10.08 -2.09 -9.07
N VAL A 214 10.98 -2.88 -9.65
CA VAL A 214 11.25 -2.87 -11.08
C VAL A 214 10.59 -4.08 -11.75
N ALA A 215 9.72 -3.82 -12.73
CA ALA A 215 8.96 -4.86 -13.40
C ALA A 215 9.86 -5.93 -14.06
N ASN A 216 9.39 -7.18 -14.04
CA ASN A 216 10.06 -8.35 -14.63
C ASN A 216 11.38 -8.74 -13.97
N LYS A 217 11.72 -8.11 -12.85
CA LYS A 217 12.81 -8.54 -11.96
C LYS A 217 12.29 -9.50 -10.91
N PHE A 218 13.19 -10.19 -10.21
CA PHE A 218 12.80 -11.18 -9.23
C PHE A 218 13.48 -11.03 -7.87
N ILE A 219 12.76 -11.50 -6.85
CA ILE A 219 13.31 -11.86 -5.55
C ILE A 219 13.16 -13.37 -5.42
N LYS A 220 14.18 -14.08 -4.95
CA LYS A 220 14.18 -15.54 -4.81
C LYS A 220 14.31 -15.94 -3.36
N LEU A 221 13.51 -16.93 -2.95
CA LEU A 221 13.64 -17.62 -1.68
C LEU A 221 14.21 -19.01 -1.93
N CYS A 222 15.28 -19.35 -1.22
CA CYS A 222 16.08 -20.54 -1.49
C CYS A 222 16.47 -21.22 -0.18
N SER A 223 16.71 -22.53 -0.21
CA SER A 223 17.41 -23.25 0.85
C SER A 223 18.66 -23.93 0.28
N GLY A 224 19.67 -24.12 1.13
CA GLY A 224 20.92 -24.79 0.76
C GLY A 224 21.98 -23.85 0.16
N ALA A 225 21.86 -23.47 -1.11
CA ALA A 225 22.90 -22.69 -1.82
C ALA A 225 22.60 -21.19 -1.83
N VAL A 226 23.59 -20.38 -1.44
CA VAL A 226 23.52 -18.90 -1.40
C VAL A 226 23.35 -18.26 -2.78
N ASP A 227 23.72 -18.98 -3.85
CA ASP A 227 23.57 -18.52 -5.24
C ASP A 227 22.15 -18.69 -5.78
N CYS A 228 21.26 -19.33 -5.02
CA CYS A 228 19.87 -19.55 -5.40
C CYS A 228 19.71 -20.22 -6.78
N ALA A 229 20.60 -21.14 -7.14
CA ALA A 229 20.53 -21.85 -8.42
C ALA A 229 19.19 -22.58 -8.63
N THR A 230 18.63 -23.15 -7.56
CA THR A 230 17.31 -23.78 -7.52
C THR A 230 16.45 -23.11 -6.43
N PRO A 231 15.69 -22.05 -6.76
CA PRO A 231 14.86 -21.36 -5.77
C PRO A 231 13.67 -22.24 -5.37
N ILE A 232 13.30 -22.19 -4.09
CA ILE A 232 12.05 -22.77 -3.56
C ILE A 232 10.88 -21.99 -4.13
N GLN A 233 11.01 -20.67 -4.17
CA GLN A 233 10.01 -19.79 -4.76
C GLN A 233 10.67 -18.59 -5.42
N THR A 234 10.17 -18.21 -6.59
CA THR A 234 10.55 -16.99 -7.29
C THR A 234 9.40 -15.99 -7.23
N PHE A 235 9.67 -14.85 -6.64
CA PHE A 235 8.77 -13.72 -6.53
C PHE A 235 9.04 -12.76 -7.69
N THR A 236 8.16 -12.77 -8.70
CA THR A 236 8.30 -11.87 -9.86
C THR A 236 7.70 -10.51 -9.52
N LEU A 237 8.48 -9.45 -9.69
CA LEU A 237 8.08 -8.08 -9.46
C LEU A 237 7.31 -7.52 -10.65
N GLN A 238 6.28 -6.73 -10.37
CA GLN A 238 5.48 -6.02 -11.36
C GLN A 238 5.47 -4.55 -10.99
N THR A 239 5.58 -3.62 -11.95
CA THR A 239 5.51 -2.18 -11.65
C THR A 239 4.20 -1.87 -10.91
N ALA A 240 4.33 -1.38 -9.68
CA ALA A 240 3.23 -1.15 -8.74
C ALA A 240 2.55 -2.47 -8.29
N SER A 241 3.31 -3.35 -7.63
CA SER A 241 2.79 -4.57 -7.00
C SER A 241 1.49 -4.29 -6.24
N ALA A 242 0.38 -4.80 -6.78
CA ALA A 242 -0.96 -4.61 -6.21
C ALA A 242 -1.02 -5.12 -4.76
N SER A 243 -1.77 -4.43 -3.93
CA SER A 243 -2.07 -4.85 -2.55
C SER A 243 -2.69 -6.26 -2.56
N GLY A 244 -1.94 -7.25 -2.05
CA GLY A 244 -2.36 -8.66 -2.01
C GLY A 244 -1.76 -9.56 -3.09
N GLY A 245 -0.61 -9.22 -3.69
CA GLY A 245 0.21 -10.13 -4.49
C GLY A 245 1.22 -10.96 -3.68
N LEU A 246 1.94 -11.87 -4.34
CA LEU A 246 3.08 -12.61 -3.74
C LEU A 246 4.19 -11.68 -3.23
N VAL A 247 4.26 -10.47 -3.80
CA VAL A 247 5.06 -9.36 -3.31
C VAL A 247 4.15 -8.16 -3.13
N THR A 248 4.34 -7.41 -2.06
CA THR A 248 3.78 -6.07 -1.90
C THR A 248 4.88 -5.09 -1.56
N VAL A 249 4.85 -3.91 -2.17
CA VAL A 249 5.80 -2.83 -1.91
C VAL A 249 5.04 -1.62 -1.42
N SER A 250 5.41 -1.10 -0.25
CA SER A 250 4.79 0.06 0.36
C SER A 250 5.84 0.88 1.10
N GLU A 251 6.02 2.13 0.68
CA GLU A 251 7.03 3.03 1.22
C GLU A 251 8.41 2.34 1.25
N ASN A 252 8.99 2.15 2.43
CA ASN A 252 10.30 1.51 2.64
C ASN A 252 10.20 0.02 3.00
N THR A 253 9.10 -0.65 2.63
CA THR A 253 8.84 -2.04 3.02
C THR A 253 8.48 -2.89 1.81
N VAL A 254 9.15 -4.04 1.67
CA VAL A 254 8.82 -5.07 0.69
C VAL A 254 8.42 -6.33 1.44
N THR A 255 7.18 -6.78 1.29
CA THR A 255 6.69 -8.01 1.92
C THR A 255 6.61 -9.12 0.90
N LEU A 256 7.25 -10.24 1.19
CA LEU A 256 7.17 -11.49 0.43
C LEU A 256 6.18 -12.42 1.13
N ASN A 257 5.20 -12.88 0.38
CA ASN A 257 4.16 -13.80 0.81
C ASN A 257 4.39 -15.18 0.17
N PRO A 258 5.23 -16.05 0.76
CA PRO A 258 5.35 -17.43 0.32
C PRO A 258 3.99 -18.11 0.11
N THR A 259 3.87 -18.93 -0.94
CA THR A 259 2.60 -19.62 -1.26
C THR A 259 2.27 -20.72 -0.26
N ASP A 260 3.31 -21.35 0.27
CA ASP A 260 3.24 -22.46 1.19
C ASP A 260 4.06 -22.16 2.45
N ASN A 261 3.71 -22.81 3.55
CA ASN A 261 4.52 -22.80 4.76
C ASN A 261 5.96 -23.25 4.48
N LEU A 262 6.90 -22.61 5.17
CA LEU A 262 8.30 -22.99 5.09
C LEU A 262 8.53 -24.36 5.76
N SER A 263 9.51 -25.11 5.27
CA SER A 263 9.95 -26.36 5.91
C SER A 263 10.62 -26.07 7.26
N TYR A 264 10.29 -26.86 8.29
CA TYR A 264 10.95 -26.83 9.60
C TYR A 264 12.46 -27.06 9.50
N SER A 265 13.20 -26.59 10.51
CA SER A 265 14.65 -26.83 10.66
C SER A 265 15.47 -26.51 9.40
N THR A 266 15.00 -25.57 8.59
CA THR A 266 15.59 -25.23 7.29
C THR A 266 16.13 -23.81 7.33
N THR A 267 17.34 -23.62 6.81
CA THR A 267 17.94 -22.30 6.58
C THR A 267 17.54 -21.80 5.20
N TYR A 268 17.02 -20.58 5.18
CA TYR A 268 16.57 -19.86 4.00
C TYR A 268 17.45 -18.65 3.72
N PHE A 269 17.56 -18.35 2.43
CA PHE A 269 18.24 -17.20 1.89
C PHE A 269 17.28 -16.41 1.00
N VAL A 270 17.34 -15.08 1.09
CA VAL A 270 16.63 -14.19 0.18
C VAL A 270 17.64 -13.55 -0.77
N LEU A 271 17.49 -13.82 -2.06
CA LEU A 271 18.27 -13.18 -3.12
C LEU A 271 17.40 -12.17 -3.84
N ILE A 272 17.75 -10.89 -3.70
CA ILE A 272 17.18 -9.81 -4.50
C ILE A 272 18.01 -9.69 -5.78
N GLU A 273 17.38 -9.72 -6.95
CA GLU A 273 18.10 -9.53 -8.21
C GLU A 273 18.64 -8.09 -8.30
N ALA A 274 19.81 -7.91 -8.93
CA ALA A 274 20.37 -6.59 -9.17
C ALA A 274 19.37 -5.68 -9.92
N GLY A 275 19.10 -4.51 -9.33
CA GLY A 275 18.15 -3.53 -9.86
C GLY A 275 16.68 -3.94 -9.72
N ALA A 276 16.34 -4.96 -8.92
CA ALA A 276 14.96 -5.32 -8.64
C ALA A 276 14.23 -4.28 -7.77
N VAL A 277 14.98 -3.61 -6.91
CA VAL A 277 14.49 -2.58 -5.98
C VAL A 277 15.32 -1.31 -6.16
N GLN A 278 14.65 -0.18 -6.28
CA GLN A 278 15.25 1.15 -6.44
C GLN A 278 14.49 2.20 -5.62
N ASP A 279 15.06 3.36 -5.37
CA ASP A 279 14.30 4.50 -4.81
C ASP A 279 13.50 5.26 -5.89
N GLY A 280 12.83 6.34 -5.50
CA GLY A 280 12.11 7.23 -6.42
C GLY A 280 13.02 8.03 -7.36
N SER A 281 14.32 8.08 -7.07
CA SER A 281 15.37 8.79 -7.82
C SER A 281 16.08 7.88 -8.84
N GLY A 282 15.83 6.57 -8.79
CA GLY A 282 16.42 5.56 -9.67
C GLY A 282 17.72 4.94 -9.15
N ASN A 283 18.11 5.18 -7.89
CA ASN A 283 19.27 4.49 -7.31
C ASN A 283 18.88 3.06 -6.94
N ASN A 284 19.62 2.08 -7.47
CA ASN A 284 19.42 0.67 -7.16
C ASN A 284 19.80 0.37 -5.71
N TYR A 285 19.09 -0.55 -5.06
CA TYR A 285 19.42 -0.94 -3.70
C TYR A 285 20.88 -1.40 -3.58
N ALA A 286 21.58 -0.91 -2.56
CA ALA A 286 23.02 -1.12 -2.36
C ALA A 286 23.33 -2.35 -1.49
N GLY A 287 22.35 -3.23 -1.25
CA GLY A 287 22.49 -4.38 -0.35
C GLY A 287 22.32 -4.01 1.13
N MET A 288 22.86 -4.84 2.02
CA MET A 288 22.72 -4.70 3.47
C MET A 288 23.91 -3.95 4.10
N ALA A 289 23.63 -2.98 4.97
CA ALA A 289 24.63 -2.08 5.56
C ALA A 289 25.52 -2.70 6.67
N THR A 290 25.08 -3.77 7.34
CA THR A 290 25.71 -4.29 8.58
C THR A 290 26.76 -5.38 8.39
N CYS A 291 27.15 -5.70 7.15
CA CYS A 291 28.01 -6.84 6.87
C CYS A 291 29.37 -6.40 6.31
N ALA A 292 30.45 -6.86 6.95
CA ALA A 292 31.83 -6.46 6.64
C ALA A 292 32.44 -7.11 5.39
N ALA A 293 31.76 -8.05 4.72
CA ALA A 293 32.21 -8.70 3.48
C ALA A 293 31.04 -9.14 2.58
N HIS A 294 31.17 -8.92 1.27
CA HIS A 294 30.22 -9.33 0.22
C HIS A 294 30.50 -10.75 -0.31
N PRO A 295 29.48 -11.48 -0.82
CA PRO A 295 28.07 -11.08 -0.91
C PRO A 295 27.32 -11.33 0.40
N CYS A 296 26.67 -10.28 0.91
CA CYS A 296 25.83 -10.34 2.10
C CYS A 296 24.51 -11.01 1.71
N THR A 297 24.26 -12.20 2.24
CA THR A 297 23.00 -12.91 1.98
C THR A 297 22.09 -12.68 3.18
N TYR A 298 20.88 -12.18 2.94
CA TYR A 298 19.87 -12.10 3.99
C TYR A 298 19.39 -13.52 4.29
N GLU A 299 19.65 -13.99 5.50
CA GLU A 299 19.42 -15.38 5.90
C GLU A 299 18.60 -15.48 7.19
N PHE A 300 17.90 -16.58 7.33
CA PHE A 300 17.22 -16.98 8.57
C PHE A 300 16.97 -18.48 8.55
N SER A 301 16.77 -19.08 9.71
CA SER A 301 16.35 -20.46 9.87
C SER A 301 15.00 -20.54 10.56
N THR A 302 14.21 -21.49 10.13
CA THR A 302 12.92 -21.79 10.73
C THR A 302 13.07 -22.62 11.99
N MET A 303 12.10 -22.54 12.89
CA MET A 303 12.06 -23.34 14.11
C MET A 303 12.24 -24.85 13.89
N ALA A 304 12.68 -25.55 14.93
CA ALA A 304 12.83 -27.00 14.91
C ALA A 304 11.49 -27.70 14.68
N ALA A 305 11.52 -28.86 14.01
CA ALA A 305 10.32 -29.69 13.89
C ALA A 305 9.86 -30.15 15.28
N PRO A 306 8.55 -30.11 15.59
CA PRO A 306 8.04 -30.69 16.83
C PRO A 306 8.49 -32.15 16.94
N VAL A 307 9.18 -32.50 18.01
CA VAL A 307 9.65 -33.88 18.22
C VAL A 307 8.40 -34.75 18.40
N ALA A 308 8.22 -35.75 17.54
CA ALA A 308 7.14 -36.73 17.67
C ALA A 308 7.38 -37.60 18.91
N GLY A 309 6.98 -37.11 20.08
CA GLY A 309 7.06 -37.84 21.35
C GLY A 309 5.80 -38.66 21.58
N GLY A 310 5.94 -39.99 21.52
CA GLY A 310 4.95 -40.92 22.05
C GLY A 310 4.83 -40.77 23.57
N GLY A 311 3.59 -40.74 24.06
CA GLY A 311 3.29 -40.70 25.49
C GLY A 311 1.84 -40.31 25.72
N GLY A 312 0.97 -41.29 25.96
CA GLY A 312 -0.42 -41.04 26.34
C GLY A 312 -0.50 -40.24 27.63
N ALA A 313 -1.23 -39.13 27.59
CA ALA A 313 -1.77 -38.47 28.76
C ALA A 313 -3.30 -38.64 28.71
N PRO A 314 -3.96 -39.11 29.78
CA PRO A 314 -5.40 -39.38 29.78
C PRO A 314 -6.19 -38.07 29.75
N ALA A 315 -7.39 -38.14 29.16
CA ALA A 315 -8.36 -37.05 29.13
C ALA A 315 -8.61 -36.45 30.54
N PRO A 316 -8.68 -35.11 30.70
CA PRO A 316 -9.08 -34.53 31.97
C PRO A 316 -10.56 -34.80 32.23
N SER A 317 -10.86 -35.45 33.35
CA SER A 317 -12.20 -35.68 33.86
C SER A 317 -12.87 -34.38 34.29
N VAL A 318 -14.15 -34.27 33.96
CA VAL A 318 -15.09 -33.25 34.44
C VAL A 318 -15.19 -33.25 35.97
N GLY A 319 -14.97 -32.10 36.61
CA GLY A 319 -15.33 -31.91 38.03
C GLY A 319 -14.45 -30.96 38.84
N ALA A 320 -14.57 -29.65 38.62
CA ALA A 320 -14.36 -28.62 39.65
C ALA A 320 -15.07 -27.31 39.22
N PRO A 321 -15.73 -26.58 40.14
CA PRO A 321 -16.58 -25.45 39.79
C PRO A 321 -15.77 -24.24 39.33
N ALA A 322 -16.32 -23.52 38.36
CA ALA A 322 -15.73 -22.32 37.76
C ALA A 322 -15.57 -21.19 38.79
N PRO A 323 -14.44 -20.45 38.80
CA PRO A 323 -14.39 -19.16 39.46
C PRO A 323 -15.31 -18.20 38.69
N THR A 324 -16.24 -17.55 39.40
CA THR A 324 -17.09 -16.49 38.85
C THR A 324 -16.22 -15.30 38.42
N ILE A 325 -16.04 -15.14 37.11
CA ILE A 325 -15.41 -13.96 36.52
C ILE A 325 -16.54 -12.95 36.23
N GLY A 326 -16.34 -11.72 36.71
CA GLY A 326 -17.29 -10.62 36.57
C GLY A 326 -17.60 -10.25 35.11
N ALA A 327 -18.70 -9.52 34.95
CA ALA A 327 -19.28 -9.12 33.66
C ALA A 327 -18.27 -8.48 32.67
N PRO A 328 -18.44 -8.72 31.36
CA PRO A 328 -17.48 -8.32 30.33
C PRO A 328 -17.51 -6.80 30.07
N ALA A 329 -16.33 -6.18 30.10
CA ALA A 329 -16.11 -4.80 29.64
C ALA A 329 -15.55 -4.81 28.21
N ALA A 330 -16.07 -3.94 27.34
CA ALA A 330 -15.71 -3.81 25.93
C ALA A 330 -14.29 -3.23 25.72
N CYS A 331 -13.67 -3.57 24.57
CA CYS A 331 -12.34 -3.13 24.16
C CYS A 331 -12.19 -1.60 24.20
N GLY A 332 -11.21 -1.09 24.95
CA GLY A 332 -10.88 0.34 24.98
C GLY A 332 -10.06 0.80 23.76
N PRO A 333 -9.98 2.12 23.50
CA PRO A 333 -9.08 2.68 22.49
C PRO A 333 -7.59 2.49 22.88
N PRO A 334 -6.66 2.45 21.90
CA PRO A 334 -5.23 2.17 22.14
C PRO A 334 -4.57 3.17 23.13
N PRO A 335 -3.53 2.80 23.92
CA PRO A 335 -2.76 1.54 23.94
C PRO A 335 -2.99 0.68 25.22
N LEU A 336 -2.73 -0.64 25.15
CA LEU A 336 -2.82 -1.75 26.17
C LEU A 336 -4.11 -2.61 26.12
N PRO A 337 -4.11 -3.91 26.53
CA PRO A 337 -3.34 -5.12 26.19
C PRO A 337 -4.22 -6.12 25.32
N PRO A 338 -3.91 -7.42 25.08
CA PRO A 338 -4.53 -8.21 24.02
C PRO A 338 -6.02 -8.45 24.26
N CYS A 339 -6.78 -8.50 23.17
CA CYS A 339 -8.16 -8.98 23.10
C CYS A 339 -8.37 -10.16 24.06
N ASN A 340 -9.48 -10.19 24.81
CA ASN A 340 -9.76 -11.28 25.74
C ASN A 340 -10.06 -12.58 24.97
N VAL A 341 -9.02 -13.26 24.53
CA VAL A 341 -9.05 -14.49 23.74
C VAL A 341 -8.50 -15.66 24.55
N GLY A 342 -8.85 -16.88 24.15
CA GLY A 342 -8.47 -18.10 24.85
C GLY A 342 -6.96 -18.26 25.05
N PRO A 343 -6.53 -18.97 26.12
CA PRO A 343 -5.12 -19.26 26.36
C PRO A 343 -4.60 -20.16 25.24
N GLY A 344 -3.87 -19.57 24.30
CA GLY A 344 -3.37 -20.29 23.12
C GLY A 344 -3.25 -19.42 21.87
N ILE A 345 -3.96 -18.29 21.76
CA ILE A 345 -3.77 -17.38 20.63
C ILE A 345 -2.48 -16.59 20.80
N THR A 346 -1.65 -16.58 19.76
CA THR A 346 -0.38 -15.86 19.72
C THR A 346 -0.47 -14.70 18.75
N PHE A 347 0.07 -13.55 19.16
CA PHE A 347 0.11 -12.32 18.37
C PHE A 347 1.57 -11.94 18.10
N GLY A 348 1.85 -11.59 16.85
CA GLY A 348 3.16 -11.12 16.38
C GLY A 348 3.22 -9.60 16.27
N PRO A 349 4.25 -9.06 15.58
CA PRO A 349 4.36 -7.63 15.29
C PRO A 349 3.06 -7.07 14.68
N GLY A 350 2.68 -5.86 15.08
CA GLY A 350 1.43 -5.24 14.63
C GLY A 350 0.16 -5.90 15.16
N ASN A 351 0.25 -6.74 16.20
CA ASN A 351 -0.85 -7.51 16.77
C ASN A 351 -1.52 -8.48 15.79
N VAL A 352 -0.80 -8.99 14.79
CA VAL A 352 -1.34 -9.97 13.84
C VAL A 352 -1.34 -11.38 14.45
N ILE A 353 -2.42 -12.15 14.29
CA ILE A 353 -2.51 -13.55 14.75
C ILE A 353 -1.47 -14.40 14.02
N GLN A 354 -0.73 -15.24 14.74
CA GLN A 354 0.33 -16.10 14.19
C GLN A 354 -0.07 -17.57 14.10
N ASN A 355 -1.13 -17.98 14.83
CA ASN A 355 -1.62 -19.35 14.85
C ASN A 355 -3.15 -19.42 14.66
N PRO A 356 -3.64 -19.20 13.43
CA PRO A 356 -5.08 -19.16 13.16
C PRO A 356 -5.82 -20.47 13.44
N ASN A 357 -5.12 -21.60 13.45
CA ASN A 357 -5.64 -22.90 13.85
C ASN A 357 -6.06 -22.97 15.34
N ALA A 358 -5.57 -22.07 16.18
CA ALA A 358 -5.95 -21.99 17.59
C ALA A 358 -7.24 -21.19 17.82
N LEU A 359 -7.74 -20.46 16.80
CA LEU A 359 -8.92 -19.61 16.93
C LEU A 359 -10.18 -20.44 17.18
N ALA A 360 -10.80 -20.23 18.34
CA ALA A 360 -12.13 -20.73 18.64
C ALA A 360 -13.21 -19.69 18.30
N GLY A 361 -14.45 -20.16 18.14
CA GLY A 361 -15.58 -19.26 17.86
C GLY A 361 -15.80 -18.20 18.94
N SER A 362 -15.48 -18.51 20.20
CA SER A 362 -15.55 -17.56 21.32
C SER A 362 -14.55 -16.42 21.22
N ASP A 363 -13.42 -16.63 20.54
CA ASP A 363 -12.36 -15.62 20.42
C ASP A 363 -12.74 -14.54 19.40
N MET A 364 -13.51 -14.93 18.38
CA MET A 364 -13.87 -14.04 17.27
C MET A 364 -14.65 -12.80 17.71
N ALA A 365 -15.40 -12.84 18.81
CA ALA A 365 -16.10 -11.66 19.31
C ALA A 365 -15.16 -10.60 19.88
N ASN A 366 -13.95 -11.01 20.30
CA ASN A 366 -13.00 -10.15 21.00
C ASN A 366 -11.85 -9.71 20.09
N LEU A 367 -11.64 -10.35 18.95
CA LEU A 367 -10.62 -10.00 17.97
C LEU A 367 -11.00 -8.75 17.17
N ARG A 368 -10.00 -8.00 16.73
CA ARG A 368 -10.14 -6.80 15.92
C ARG A 368 -9.72 -7.04 14.47
N PRO A 369 -10.18 -6.21 13.51
CA PRO A 369 -9.80 -6.33 12.10
C PRO A 369 -8.29 -6.33 11.86
N ASP A 370 -7.55 -5.49 12.58
CA ASP A 370 -6.08 -5.39 12.48
C ASP A 370 -5.35 -6.70 12.83
N ASN A 371 -6.00 -7.63 13.53
CA ASN A 371 -5.40 -8.92 13.83
C ASN A 371 -5.32 -9.86 12.61
N PHE A 372 -6.02 -9.55 11.51
CA PHE A 372 -6.16 -10.41 10.33
C PHE A 372 -5.37 -9.95 9.08
N VAL A 373 -4.77 -8.74 9.12
CA VAL A 373 -4.15 -8.11 7.94
C VAL A 373 -2.92 -8.85 7.39
N GLY A 374 -2.32 -9.75 8.17
CA GLY A 374 -1.16 -10.55 7.76
C GLY A 374 -1.47 -12.01 7.43
N PHE A 375 -2.74 -12.40 7.33
CA PHE A 375 -3.13 -13.77 7.02
C PHE A 375 -2.61 -14.24 5.65
N ARG A 376 -2.27 -15.52 5.58
CA ARG A 376 -1.78 -16.22 4.38
C ARG A 376 -2.80 -17.20 3.83
N PRO A 377 -2.57 -17.77 2.63
CA PRO A 377 -3.40 -18.85 2.11
C PRO A 377 -3.49 -20.04 3.08
N ASP A 378 -2.36 -20.45 3.68
CA ASP A 378 -2.35 -21.58 4.63
C ASP A 378 -3.02 -21.24 5.96
N ASP A 379 -2.93 -19.99 6.42
CA ASP A 379 -3.66 -19.49 7.58
C ASP A 379 -5.16 -19.62 7.36
N ALA A 380 -5.64 -19.18 6.20
CA ALA A 380 -7.04 -19.35 5.80
C ALA A 380 -7.44 -20.83 5.76
N ARG A 381 -6.61 -21.73 5.21
CA ARG A 381 -6.85 -23.20 5.22
C ARG A 381 -6.92 -23.79 6.62
N SER A 382 -6.20 -23.21 7.56
CA SER A 382 -6.11 -23.71 8.94
C SER A 382 -7.28 -23.26 9.83
N LEU A 383 -8.13 -22.34 9.36
CA LEU A 383 -9.26 -21.84 10.13
C LEU A 383 -10.27 -22.96 10.44
N GLY A 384 -10.50 -23.16 11.74
CA GLY A 384 -11.50 -24.11 12.24
C GLY A 384 -12.94 -23.63 12.01
N ALA A 385 -13.88 -24.59 11.98
CA ALA A 385 -15.30 -24.31 11.78
C ALA A 385 -15.88 -23.29 12.79
N GLY A 386 -15.42 -23.33 14.05
CA GLY A 386 -15.85 -22.38 15.07
C GLY A 386 -15.48 -20.92 14.74
N ALA A 387 -14.27 -20.68 14.22
CA ALA A 387 -13.84 -19.36 13.79
C ALA A 387 -14.64 -18.88 12.56
N LEU A 388 -14.80 -19.75 11.56
CA LEU A 388 -15.56 -19.45 10.33
C LEU A 388 -17.02 -19.06 10.63
N GLN A 389 -17.66 -19.71 11.60
CA GLN A 389 -19.05 -19.43 11.99
C GLN A 389 -19.23 -18.13 12.81
N ASN A 390 -18.14 -17.57 13.35
CA ASN A 390 -18.21 -16.37 14.20
C ASN A 390 -17.42 -15.17 13.64
N PHE A 391 -16.87 -15.30 12.44
CA PHE A 391 -16.19 -14.22 11.73
C PHE A 391 -17.12 -13.02 11.56
N GLN A 392 -16.65 -11.84 11.96
CA GLN A 392 -17.38 -10.58 11.79
C GLN A 392 -17.05 -9.95 10.42
N PRO A 393 -17.97 -9.16 9.83
CA PRO A 393 -17.74 -8.55 8.52
C PRO A 393 -16.43 -7.74 8.46
N THR A 394 -16.17 -6.89 9.46
CA THR A 394 -14.98 -6.04 9.49
C THR A 394 -13.68 -6.84 9.64
N GLN A 395 -13.71 -7.97 10.35
CA GLN A 395 -12.58 -8.87 10.42
C GLN A 395 -12.34 -9.54 9.08
N PHE A 396 -13.40 -10.03 8.42
CA PHE A 396 -13.27 -10.75 7.15
C PHE A 396 -12.77 -9.82 6.04
N GLY A 397 -13.26 -8.57 6.03
CA GLY A 397 -12.78 -7.53 5.12
C GLY A 397 -11.33 -7.10 5.36
N ALA A 398 -10.75 -7.41 6.52
CA ALA A 398 -9.35 -7.16 6.82
C ALA A 398 -8.40 -8.28 6.39
N LEU A 399 -8.91 -9.44 5.97
CA LEU A 399 -8.08 -10.49 5.37
C LEU A 399 -7.46 -9.94 4.07
N PRO A 400 -6.15 -10.14 3.83
CA PRO A 400 -5.56 -9.72 2.57
C PRO A 400 -6.12 -10.58 1.41
N PRO A 401 -6.22 -10.05 0.18
CA PRO A 401 -6.67 -10.82 -0.98
C PRO A 401 -5.90 -12.14 -1.18
N THR A 402 -4.60 -12.17 -0.89
CA THR A 402 -3.79 -13.40 -0.93
C THR A 402 -4.38 -14.53 -0.09
N ALA A 403 -4.84 -14.24 1.14
CA ALA A 403 -5.42 -15.23 2.04
C ALA A 403 -6.65 -15.91 1.42
N MET A 404 -7.39 -15.21 0.55
CA MET A 404 -8.57 -15.76 -0.12
C MET A 404 -8.25 -16.97 -0.99
N THR A 405 -7.02 -17.04 -1.55
CA THR A 405 -6.56 -18.22 -2.33
C THR A 405 -6.45 -19.49 -1.49
N GLY A 406 -6.42 -19.34 -0.15
CA GLY A 406 -6.44 -20.40 0.81
C GLY A 406 -7.78 -21.10 0.96
N PHE A 407 -8.88 -20.36 0.79
CA PHE A 407 -10.21 -20.90 1.08
C PHE A 407 -10.62 -22.00 0.10
N ASP A 408 -11.27 -23.02 0.64
CA ASP A 408 -11.91 -24.07 -0.16
C ASP A 408 -13.45 -24.05 -0.06
N ARG A 409 -14.10 -24.96 -0.79
CA ARG A 409 -15.56 -25.12 -0.81
C ARG A 409 -16.15 -25.32 0.58
N ASN A 410 -15.53 -26.15 1.41
CA ASN A 410 -16.06 -26.50 2.73
C ASN A 410 -15.94 -25.31 3.67
N GLN A 411 -14.84 -24.56 3.59
CA GLN A 411 -14.64 -23.37 4.41
C GLN A 411 -15.62 -22.27 4.05
N ILE A 412 -15.82 -22.01 2.75
CA ILE A 412 -16.86 -21.07 2.30
C ILE A 412 -18.23 -21.55 2.74
N SER A 413 -18.58 -22.83 2.59
CA SER A 413 -19.89 -23.33 3.03
C SER A 413 -20.11 -23.20 4.54
N ASN A 414 -19.06 -23.19 5.36
CA ASN A 414 -19.14 -23.05 6.82
C ASN A 414 -18.98 -21.60 7.29
N LEU A 415 -18.68 -20.66 6.38
CA LEU A 415 -18.49 -19.26 6.70
C LEU A 415 -19.82 -18.59 7.07
N ASN A 416 -19.81 -17.84 8.16
CA ASN A 416 -20.93 -17.02 8.58
C ASN A 416 -21.39 -16.10 7.43
N PRO A 417 -22.66 -16.16 6.97
CA PRO A 417 -23.16 -15.27 5.93
C PRO A 417 -22.92 -13.79 6.23
N ALA A 418 -22.98 -13.36 7.49
CA ALA A 418 -22.74 -11.98 7.86
C ALA A 418 -21.30 -11.52 7.54
N ALA A 419 -20.31 -12.42 7.57
CA ALA A 419 -18.93 -12.09 7.25
C ALA A 419 -18.77 -11.60 5.79
N MET A 420 -19.62 -12.10 4.89
CA MET A 420 -19.62 -11.75 3.46
C MET A 420 -19.85 -10.25 3.22
N ALA A 421 -20.53 -9.57 4.14
CA ALA A 421 -20.79 -8.13 4.03
C ALA A 421 -19.50 -7.28 4.08
N GLY A 422 -18.41 -7.84 4.62
CA GLY A 422 -17.10 -7.19 4.64
C GLY A 422 -16.24 -7.45 3.40
N MET A 423 -16.69 -8.29 2.48
CA MET A 423 -15.87 -8.73 1.36
C MET A 423 -15.59 -7.59 0.37
N SER A 424 -14.35 -7.47 -0.07
CA SER A 424 -13.92 -6.50 -1.08
C SER A 424 -13.93 -7.12 -2.49
N ARG A 425 -13.82 -6.25 -3.50
CA ARG A 425 -13.64 -6.65 -4.90
C ARG A 425 -12.42 -7.54 -5.09
N ASP A 426 -11.28 -7.15 -4.51
CA ASP A 426 -10.01 -7.85 -4.71
C ASP A 426 -10.00 -9.18 -3.97
N GLN A 427 -10.65 -9.27 -2.81
CA GLN A 427 -10.87 -10.54 -2.12
C GLN A 427 -11.74 -11.49 -2.94
N MET A 428 -12.80 -10.99 -3.61
CA MET A 428 -13.64 -11.81 -4.48
C MET A 428 -12.88 -12.29 -5.72
N ALA A 429 -12.08 -11.40 -6.32
CA ALA A 429 -11.22 -11.73 -7.44
C ALA A 429 -10.12 -12.74 -7.07
N ALA A 430 -9.65 -12.74 -5.83
CA ALA A 430 -8.63 -13.69 -5.37
C ALA A 430 -9.21 -15.07 -4.95
N LEU A 431 -10.53 -15.18 -4.75
CA LEU A 431 -11.13 -16.45 -4.33
C LEU A 431 -11.04 -17.50 -5.45
N PRO A 432 -10.59 -18.74 -5.19
CA PRO A 432 -10.48 -19.78 -6.20
C PRO A 432 -11.86 -20.20 -6.75
N PRO A 433 -11.98 -20.52 -8.05
CA PRO A 433 -13.24 -21.05 -8.61
C PRO A 433 -13.76 -22.28 -7.87
N THR A 434 -12.88 -23.15 -7.36
CA THR A 434 -13.27 -24.33 -6.57
C THR A 434 -13.98 -23.97 -5.26
N ALA A 435 -13.63 -22.85 -4.64
CA ALA A 435 -14.25 -22.35 -3.42
C ALA A 435 -15.63 -21.73 -3.67
N MET A 436 -15.86 -21.17 -4.87
CA MET A 436 -17.18 -20.63 -5.29
C MET A 436 -18.30 -21.65 -5.16
N ALA A 437 -17.98 -22.93 -5.36
CA ALA A 437 -18.94 -24.02 -5.22
C ALA A 437 -19.44 -24.24 -3.78
N GLY A 438 -18.85 -23.56 -2.80
CA GLY A 438 -19.28 -23.57 -1.39
C GLY A 438 -20.34 -22.53 -1.05
N PHE A 439 -20.64 -21.61 -1.96
CA PHE A 439 -21.62 -20.56 -1.71
C PHE A 439 -23.04 -21.09 -1.60
N ASN A 440 -23.85 -20.42 -0.78
CA ASN A 440 -25.29 -20.59 -0.73
C ASN A 440 -26.02 -19.25 -0.89
N ALA A 441 -27.36 -19.30 -0.99
CA ALA A 441 -28.19 -18.12 -1.18
C ALA A 441 -28.01 -17.07 -0.08
N ASN A 442 -27.83 -17.49 1.18
CA ASN A 442 -27.67 -16.54 2.29
C ASN A 442 -26.34 -15.78 2.17
N GLN A 443 -25.25 -16.46 1.82
CA GLN A 443 -23.95 -15.81 1.62
C GLN A 443 -23.96 -14.88 0.41
N MET A 444 -24.57 -15.31 -0.69
CA MET A 444 -24.74 -14.45 -1.87
C MET A 444 -25.56 -13.20 -1.54
N GLY A 445 -26.65 -13.33 -0.77
CA GLY A 445 -27.47 -12.18 -0.37
C GLY A 445 -26.78 -11.18 0.54
N GLN A 446 -25.68 -11.57 1.20
CA GLN A 446 -24.90 -10.69 2.08
C GLN A 446 -23.70 -10.03 1.38
N LEU A 447 -23.34 -10.44 0.16
CA LEU A 447 -22.24 -9.82 -0.58
C LEU A 447 -22.55 -8.36 -0.91
N PRO A 448 -21.62 -7.42 -0.66
CA PRO A 448 -21.81 -6.05 -1.07
C PRO A 448 -21.72 -5.94 -2.60
N PRO A 449 -22.42 -4.97 -3.24
CA PRO A 449 -22.31 -4.74 -4.68
C PRO A 449 -20.87 -4.52 -5.16
N SER A 450 -20.01 -3.92 -4.33
CA SER A 450 -18.58 -3.73 -4.63
C SER A 450 -17.82 -5.05 -4.83
N ALA A 451 -18.17 -6.10 -4.09
CA ALA A 451 -17.55 -7.42 -4.25
C ALA A 451 -17.95 -8.08 -5.57
N MET A 452 -19.17 -7.79 -6.08
CA MET A 452 -19.66 -8.35 -7.34
C MET A 452 -18.77 -8.01 -8.54
N ALA A 453 -18.08 -6.85 -8.49
CA ALA A 453 -17.12 -6.42 -9.50
C ALA A 453 -15.84 -7.28 -9.58
N GLY A 454 -15.66 -8.23 -8.65
CA GLY A 454 -14.56 -9.21 -8.65
C GLY A 454 -14.89 -10.52 -9.37
N PHE A 455 -16.13 -10.70 -9.85
CA PHE A 455 -16.53 -11.89 -10.60
C PHE A 455 -16.02 -11.88 -12.04
N ASP A 456 -15.72 -13.07 -12.54
CA ASP A 456 -15.41 -13.35 -13.93
C ASP A 456 -16.25 -14.55 -14.42
N PRO A 457 -16.17 -14.94 -15.72
CA PRO A 457 -16.95 -16.06 -16.23
C PRO A 457 -16.69 -17.37 -15.48
N THR A 458 -15.45 -17.61 -15.03
CA THR A 458 -15.06 -18.87 -14.38
C THR A 458 -15.64 -18.99 -12.98
N ARG A 459 -15.63 -17.90 -12.19
CA ARG A 459 -16.23 -17.87 -10.86
C ARG A 459 -17.75 -17.92 -10.91
N MET A 460 -18.35 -17.24 -11.90
CA MET A 460 -19.79 -17.32 -12.11
C MET A 460 -20.24 -18.73 -12.49
N ALA A 461 -19.52 -19.39 -13.40
CA ALA A 461 -19.79 -20.79 -13.77
C ALA A 461 -19.63 -21.76 -12.59
N ALA A 462 -18.75 -21.44 -11.64
CA ALA A 462 -18.48 -22.28 -10.48
C ALA A 462 -19.47 -22.10 -9.31
N LEU A 463 -20.32 -21.06 -9.33
CA LEU A 463 -21.38 -20.90 -8.33
C LEU A 463 -22.43 -22.01 -8.46
N PRO A 464 -22.92 -22.58 -7.35
CA PRO A 464 -23.99 -23.55 -7.42
C PRO A 464 -25.32 -22.85 -7.80
N PRO A 465 -26.21 -23.51 -8.56
CA PRO A 465 -27.50 -22.92 -8.94
C PRO A 465 -28.31 -22.40 -7.76
N THR A 466 -28.24 -23.08 -6.61
CA THR A 466 -28.94 -22.68 -5.38
C THR A 466 -28.45 -21.36 -4.80
N ALA A 467 -27.20 -20.95 -5.06
CA ALA A 467 -26.68 -19.66 -4.60
C ALA A 467 -27.32 -18.48 -5.35
N MET A 468 -27.81 -18.71 -6.58
CA MET A 468 -28.43 -17.68 -7.41
C MET A 468 -29.69 -17.08 -6.80
N ALA A 469 -30.40 -17.84 -5.96
CA ALA A 469 -31.58 -17.37 -5.24
C ALA A 469 -31.26 -16.23 -4.26
N GLY A 470 -29.99 -16.03 -3.89
CA GLY A 470 -29.53 -14.95 -3.04
C GLY A 470 -29.31 -13.61 -3.74
N PHE A 471 -29.33 -13.57 -5.08
CA PHE A 471 -29.06 -12.34 -5.81
C PHE A 471 -30.14 -11.29 -5.60
N ASN A 472 -29.71 -10.03 -5.54
CA ASN A 472 -30.59 -8.87 -5.59
C ASN A 472 -30.24 -7.93 -6.76
N GLN A 473 -31.09 -6.94 -6.99
CA GLN A 473 -30.97 -5.98 -8.10
C GLN A 473 -29.62 -5.24 -8.09
N ASN A 474 -29.16 -4.78 -6.93
CA ASN A 474 -27.90 -4.02 -6.82
C ASN A 474 -26.69 -4.91 -7.15
N GLN A 475 -26.74 -6.18 -6.78
CA GLN A 475 -25.68 -7.13 -7.09
C GLN A 475 -25.64 -7.49 -8.59
N MET A 476 -26.81 -7.68 -9.22
CA MET A 476 -26.92 -7.89 -10.66
C MET A 476 -26.41 -6.68 -11.45
N ALA A 477 -26.74 -5.46 -11.01
CA ALA A 477 -26.25 -4.23 -11.64
C ALA A 477 -24.72 -4.04 -11.51
N ALA A 478 -24.13 -4.56 -10.44
CA ALA A 478 -22.69 -4.47 -10.18
C ALA A 478 -21.87 -5.65 -10.78
N LEU A 479 -22.53 -6.66 -11.37
CA LEU A 479 -21.84 -7.75 -12.04
C LEU A 479 -21.13 -7.25 -13.31
N PRO A 480 -19.85 -7.62 -13.53
CA PRO A 480 -19.17 -7.32 -14.77
C PRO A 480 -19.86 -7.98 -15.98
N PRO A 481 -19.98 -7.31 -17.14
CA PRO A 481 -20.56 -7.92 -18.34
C PRO A 481 -19.90 -9.23 -18.76
N ALA A 482 -18.58 -9.37 -18.53
CA ALA A 482 -17.86 -10.60 -18.78
C ALA A 482 -18.37 -11.77 -17.92
N ALA A 483 -18.73 -11.53 -16.65
CA ALA A 483 -19.24 -12.58 -15.76
C ALA A 483 -20.56 -13.16 -16.25
N MET A 484 -21.36 -12.40 -17.01
CA MET A 484 -22.61 -12.89 -17.61
C MET A 484 -22.40 -14.09 -18.54
N ALA A 485 -21.23 -14.20 -19.17
CA ALA A 485 -20.88 -15.34 -20.02
C ALA A 485 -20.67 -16.65 -19.22
N GLY A 486 -20.50 -16.58 -17.90
CA GLY A 486 -20.34 -17.73 -17.02
C GLY A 486 -21.66 -18.39 -16.61
N PHE A 487 -22.82 -17.77 -16.89
CA PHE A 487 -24.11 -18.33 -16.52
C PHE A 487 -24.47 -19.56 -17.33
N ASN A 488 -25.06 -20.56 -16.66
CA ASN A 488 -25.75 -21.67 -17.31
C ASN A 488 -27.26 -21.63 -17.08
N ALA A 489 -28.00 -22.46 -17.83
CA ALA A 489 -29.46 -22.49 -17.79
C ALA A 489 -30.02 -22.78 -16.38
N ASN A 490 -29.34 -23.63 -15.59
CA ASN A 490 -29.78 -23.94 -14.23
C ASN A 490 -29.61 -22.74 -13.29
N GLN A 491 -28.52 -21.98 -13.42
CA GLN A 491 -28.30 -20.77 -12.64
C GLN A 491 -29.31 -19.66 -13.02
N MET A 492 -29.55 -19.46 -14.32
CA MET A 492 -30.54 -18.50 -14.80
C MET A 492 -31.96 -18.82 -14.29
N GLY A 493 -32.32 -20.10 -14.21
CA GLY A 493 -33.61 -20.55 -13.68
C GLY A 493 -33.79 -20.35 -12.16
N GLN A 494 -32.71 -20.05 -11.42
CA GLN A 494 -32.73 -19.85 -9.97
C GLN A 494 -32.62 -18.37 -9.56
N LEU A 495 -32.43 -17.46 -10.52
CA LEU A 495 -32.43 -16.03 -10.26
C LEU A 495 -33.83 -15.56 -9.86
N PRO A 496 -33.97 -14.80 -8.75
CA PRO A 496 -35.27 -14.27 -8.37
C PRO A 496 -35.69 -13.15 -9.34
N PRO A 497 -36.99 -13.04 -9.68
CA PRO A 497 -37.47 -11.99 -10.59
C PRO A 497 -37.07 -10.57 -10.15
N THR A 498 -36.98 -10.33 -8.84
CA THR A 498 -36.56 -9.06 -8.25
C THR A 498 -35.10 -8.70 -8.57
N ALA A 499 -34.23 -9.67 -8.83
CA ALA A 499 -32.86 -9.41 -9.24
C ALA A 499 -32.76 -8.93 -10.69
N MET A 500 -33.75 -9.28 -11.54
CA MET A 500 -33.80 -8.94 -12.96
C MET A 500 -34.62 -7.67 -13.25
N ALA A 501 -35.24 -7.09 -12.24
CA ALA A 501 -36.09 -5.90 -12.37
C ALA A 501 -35.25 -4.62 -12.33
N GLY A 502 -34.36 -4.43 -13.31
CA GLY A 502 -33.45 -3.28 -13.41
C GLY A 502 -33.21 -2.84 -14.84
#